data_AF-A0AAE3M7W5-F1
#
_entry.id   AF-A0AAE3M7W5-F1
#
_cell.length_a   1.000
_cell.length_b   1.000
_cell.length_c   1.000
_cell.angle_alpha   90.00
_cell.angle_beta   90.00
_cell.angle_gamma   90.00
#
_symmetry.space_group_name_H-M   'P 1'
#
loop_
_entity.id
_entity.type
_entity.pdbx_description
1 polymer ?
#
loop_
_entity_poly.entity_id
_entity_poly.type
_entity_poly.pdbx_seq_one_letter_code
_entity_poly.pdbx_strand_id
1 'polypeptide(L)'
;MKSSTQSFVESFMSDLIKKNPAEPEFHQAVHEVLLSLSTFLEDNPHYIHSGIMERITEPERIIIFRVPWMNDLGKIIVNRGFRIEMNSAIGPYKGGLRFHPTVNLWNCNKKLDKKLSHISDNHLSILIRCLIV
;
A
#
# COMPACT_ATOMS: atom_id res chain seq x y z
N MET A 1 -3.47 17.56 -26.46
CA MET A 1 -2.09 17.09 -26.21
C MET A 1 -2.08 16.50 -24.82
N LYS A 2 -1.79 15.20 -24.64
CA LYS A 2 -1.63 14.62 -23.30
C LYS A 2 -0.39 15.26 -22.66
N SER A 3 -0.47 15.71 -21.41
CA SER A 3 0.70 16.26 -20.72
C SER A 3 1.75 15.16 -20.54
N SER A 4 3.03 15.51 -20.52
CA SER A 4 4.15 14.56 -20.35
C SER A 4 3.99 13.65 -19.12
N THR A 5 3.26 14.13 -18.11
CA THR A 5 2.99 13.41 -16.86
C THR A 5 1.91 12.37 -17.00
N GLN A 6 0.89 12.58 -17.86
CA GLN A 6 -0.11 11.56 -18.14
C GLN A 6 0.51 10.31 -18.78
N SER A 7 1.45 10.48 -19.71
CA SER A 7 2.18 9.34 -20.29
C SER A 7 3.02 8.58 -19.26
N PHE A 8 3.60 9.29 -18.29
CA PHE A 8 4.37 8.67 -17.20
C PHE A 8 3.46 7.86 -16.27
N VAL A 9 2.30 8.40 -15.89
CA VAL A 9 1.32 7.69 -15.05
C VAL A 9 0.83 6.42 -15.76
N GLU A 10 0.52 6.50 -17.05
CA GLU A 10 0.10 5.33 -17.85
C GLU A 10 1.20 4.25 -17.90
N SER A 11 2.46 4.63 -18.15
CA SER A 11 3.57 3.66 -18.18
C SER A 11 3.81 3.02 -16.81
N PHE A 12 3.83 3.84 -15.75
CA PHE A 12 4.05 3.39 -14.38
C PHE A 12 2.97 2.41 -13.92
N MET A 13 1.69 2.74 -14.17
CA MET A 13 0.58 1.87 -13.85
C MET A 13 0.66 0.53 -14.58
N SER A 14 1.09 0.54 -15.85
CA SER A 14 1.27 -0.69 -16.61
C SER A 14 2.32 -1.63 -16.00
N ASP A 15 3.41 -1.08 -15.49
CA ASP A 15 4.48 -1.85 -14.87
C ASP A 15 4.10 -2.34 -13.48
N LEU A 16 3.36 -1.53 -12.72
CA LEU A 16 2.84 -1.90 -11.41
C LEU A 16 1.81 -3.04 -11.52
N ILE A 17 0.93 -3.00 -12.52
CA ILE A 17 -0.04 -4.08 -12.81
C ILE A 17 0.69 -5.37 -13.22
N LYS A 18 1.75 -5.27 -14.02
CA LYS A 18 2.56 -6.46 -14.39
C LYS A 18 3.24 -7.09 -13.17
N LYS A 19 3.73 -6.27 -12.24
CA LYS A 19 4.36 -6.76 -11.00
C LYS A 19 3.35 -7.42 -10.07
N ASN A 20 2.17 -6.81 -9.90
CA ASN A 20 1.17 -7.24 -8.91
C ASN A 20 -0.24 -7.47 -9.52
N PRO A 21 -0.42 -8.42 -10.46
CA PRO A 21 -1.64 -8.53 -11.27
C PRO A 21 -2.93 -8.82 -10.47
N ALA A 22 -2.82 -9.31 -9.23
CA ALA A 22 -3.94 -9.78 -8.43
C ALA A 22 -4.46 -8.76 -7.40
N GLU A 23 -4.04 -7.49 -7.45
CA GLU A 23 -4.40 -6.45 -6.46
C GLU A 23 -5.15 -5.25 -7.08
N PRO A 24 -6.40 -5.43 -7.57
CA PRO A 24 -7.10 -4.36 -8.29
C PRO A 24 -7.41 -3.14 -7.41
N GLU A 25 -7.67 -3.32 -6.11
CA GLU A 25 -7.93 -2.21 -5.19
C GLU A 25 -6.66 -1.40 -4.89
N PHE A 26 -5.50 -2.06 -4.87
CA PHE A 26 -4.21 -1.37 -4.72
C PHE A 26 -3.92 -0.52 -5.96
N HIS A 27 -4.15 -1.08 -7.15
CA HIS A 27 -3.97 -0.35 -8.41
C HIS A 27 -4.86 0.88 -8.48
N GLN A 28 -6.12 0.76 -8.05
CA GLN A 28 -7.04 1.90 -8.01
C GLN A 28 -6.54 3.01 -7.08
N ALA A 29 -6.15 2.66 -5.84
CA ALA A 29 -5.69 3.63 -4.87
C ALA A 29 -4.41 4.37 -5.33
N VAL A 30 -3.47 3.64 -5.95
CA VAL A 30 -2.25 4.24 -6.52
C VAL A 30 -2.59 5.18 -7.67
N HIS A 31 -3.48 4.77 -8.58
CA HIS A 31 -3.91 5.60 -9.70
C HIS A 31 -4.55 6.91 -9.25
N GLU A 32 -5.45 6.88 -8.26
CA GLU A 32 -6.10 8.08 -7.71
C GLU A 32 -5.08 9.06 -7.09
N VAL A 33 -4.07 8.54 -6.38
CA VAL A 33 -3.00 9.36 -5.79
C VAL A 33 -2.09 9.94 -6.87
N LEU A 34 -1.73 9.18 -7.90
CA LEU A 34 -0.90 9.68 -8.99
C LEU A 34 -1.60 10.77 -9.80
N LEU A 35 -2.92 10.65 -10.01
CA LEU A 35 -3.71 11.68 -10.65
C LEU A 35 -3.72 12.97 -9.83
N SER A 36 -3.86 12.91 -8.50
CA SER A 36 -3.84 14.11 -7.66
C SER A 36 -2.46 14.75 -7.56
N LEU A 37 -1.39 13.98 -7.69
CA LEU A 37 0.00 14.46 -7.69
C LEU A 37 0.50 14.92 -9.06
N SER A 38 -0.23 14.66 -10.15
CA SER A 38 0.21 14.93 -11.52
C SER A 38 0.65 16.39 -11.73
N THR A 39 -0.16 17.36 -11.29
CA THR A 39 0.18 18.80 -11.37
C THR A 39 1.44 19.14 -10.57
N PHE A 40 1.60 18.56 -9.38
CA PHE A 40 2.76 18.83 -8.53
C PHE A 40 4.07 18.28 -9.11
N LEU A 41 3.99 17.14 -9.80
CA LEU A 41 5.13 16.49 -10.46
C LEU A 41 5.59 17.23 -11.72
N GLU A 42 4.66 17.89 -12.42
CA GLU A 42 4.99 18.78 -13.55
C GLU A 42 5.87 19.95 -13.09
N ASP A 43 5.55 20.54 -11.94
CA ASP A 43 6.32 21.64 -11.36
C ASP A 43 7.66 21.17 -10.73
N ASN A 44 7.77 19.89 -10.37
CA ASN A 44 8.92 19.35 -9.64
C ASN A 44 9.46 18.03 -10.24
N PRO A 45 10.13 18.09 -11.41
CA PRO A 45 10.56 16.89 -12.14
C PRO A 45 11.64 16.05 -11.41
N HIS A 46 12.32 16.61 -10.42
CA HIS A 46 13.36 15.92 -9.65
C HIS A 46 12.83 14.72 -8.83
N TYR A 47 11.55 14.71 -8.46
CA TYR A 47 10.91 13.58 -7.77
C TYR A 47 10.76 12.35 -8.68
N ILE A 48 10.53 12.58 -9.98
CA ILE A 48 10.46 11.52 -10.99
C ILE A 48 11.84 10.94 -11.23
N HIS A 49 12.85 11.81 -11.40
CA HIS A 49 14.21 11.34 -11.67
C HIS A 49 14.83 10.56 -10.50
N SER A 50 14.45 10.90 -9.26
CA SER A 50 14.91 10.21 -8.06
C SER A 50 14.14 8.91 -7.76
N GLY A 51 13.20 8.50 -8.64
CA GLY A 51 12.48 7.24 -8.51
C GLY A 51 11.68 7.13 -7.20
N ILE A 52 11.11 8.25 -6.74
CA ILE A 52 10.40 8.29 -5.45
C ILE A 52 9.08 7.52 -5.53
N MET A 53 8.43 7.51 -6.70
CA MET A 53 7.14 6.83 -6.89
C MET A 53 7.29 5.31 -6.80
N GLU A 54 8.29 4.77 -7.46
CA GLU A 54 8.64 3.35 -7.43
C GLU A 54 8.90 2.91 -5.99
N ARG A 55 9.70 3.70 -5.25
CA ARG A 55 10.04 3.43 -3.85
C ARG A 55 8.86 3.50 -2.89
N ILE A 56 7.89 4.38 -3.14
CA ILE A 56 6.70 4.50 -2.29
C ILE A 56 5.71 3.36 -2.55
N THR A 57 5.65 2.86 -3.79
CA THR A 57 4.74 1.76 -4.15
C THR A 57 5.22 0.39 -3.70
N GLU A 58 6.53 0.21 -3.51
CA GLU A 58 7.09 -1.04 -3.00
C GLU A 58 7.21 -0.97 -1.46
N PRO A 59 6.72 -1.98 -0.72
CA PRO A 59 6.82 -1.99 0.74
C PRO A 59 8.28 -2.15 1.18
N GLU A 60 8.71 -1.36 2.15
CA GLU A 60 10.03 -1.50 2.79
C GLU A 60 10.21 -2.89 3.44
N ARG A 61 9.17 -3.42 4.08
CA ARG A 61 9.24 -4.74 4.72
C ARG A 61 7.89 -5.44 4.79
N ILE A 62 7.91 -6.76 4.57
CA ILE A 62 6.78 -7.66 4.79
C ILE A 62 7.20 -8.71 5.81
N ILE A 63 6.49 -8.78 6.93
CA ILE A 63 6.69 -9.81 7.96
C ILE A 63 5.51 -10.76 7.92
N ILE A 64 5.80 -12.05 7.76
CA ILE A 64 4.81 -13.13 7.78
C ILE A 64 5.15 -14.04 8.95
N PHE A 65 4.20 -14.25 9.85
CA PHE A 65 4.41 -15.07 11.03
C PHE A 65 3.23 -15.99 11.31
N ARG A 66 3.49 -17.05 12.09
CA ARG A 66 2.49 -18.04 12.49
C ARG A 66 1.99 -17.74 13.90
N VAL A 67 0.68 -17.80 14.09
CA VAL A 67 0.00 -17.59 15.37
C VAL A 67 -0.74 -18.88 15.75
N PRO A 68 -0.12 -19.78 16.53
CA PRO A 68 -0.81 -20.94 17.08
C PRO A 68 -1.58 -20.55 18.34
N TRP A 69 -2.83 -20.99 18.44
CA TRP A 69 -3.66 -20.80 19.63
C TRP A 69 -4.54 -22.02 19.87
N MET A 70 -5.05 -22.17 21.09
CA MET A 70 -5.93 -23.26 21.48
C MET A 70 -7.33 -22.70 21.71
N ASN A 71 -8.34 -23.34 21.14
CA ASN A 71 -9.73 -22.96 21.40
C ASN A 71 -10.26 -23.58 22.70
N ASP A 72 -11.46 -23.16 23.12
CA ASP A 72 -12.10 -23.66 24.35
C ASP A 72 -12.42 -25.17 24.32
N LEU A 73 -12.39 -25.79 23.13
CA LEU A 73 -12.58 -27.23 22.92
C LEU A 73 -11.27 -28.03 22.96
N GLY A 74 -10.14 -27.39 23.30
CA GLY A 74 -8.81 -28.02 23.35
C GLY A 74 -8.17 -28.32 21.99
N LYS A 75 -8.76 -27.83 20.89
CA LYS A 75 -8.22 -27.97 19.53
C LYS A 75 -7.22 -26.85 19.25
N ILE A 76 -6.05 -27.23 18.74
CA ILE A 76 -5.01 -26.30 18.28
C ILE A 76 -5.41 -25.77 16.90
N ILE A 77 -5.44 -24.46 16.78
CA ILE A 77 -5.70 -23.72 15.53
C ILE A 77 -4.44 -22.92 15.20
N VAL A 78 -4.08 -22.91 13.91
CA VAL A 78 -2.88 -22.24 13.43
C VAL A 78 -3.28 -21.20 12.40
N ASN A 79 -3.06 -19.94 12.74
CA ASN A 79 -3.39 -18.81 11.89
C ASN A 79 -2.11 -18.14 11.37
N ARG A 80 -2.25 -17.44 10.25
CA ARG A 80 -1.15 -16.67 9.64
C ARG A 80 -1.38 -15.19 9.90
N GLY A 81 -0.36 -14.53 10.44
CA GLY A 81 -0.32 -13.08 10.62
C GLY A 81 0.54 -12.42 9.54
N PHE A 82 0.14 -11.22 9.15
CA PHE A 82 0.86 -10.40 8.18
C PHE A 82 1.07 -8.99 8.74
N ARG A 83 2.29 -8.46 8.62
CA ARG A 83 2.59 -7.05 8.88
C ARG A 83 3.34 -6.48 7.69
N ILE A 84 2.73 -5.52 7.02
CA ILE A 84 3.30 -4.83 5.87
C ILE A 84 3.69 -3.43 6.31
N GLU A 85 4.97 -3.15 6.23
CA GLU A 85 5.59 -1.87 6.58
C GLU A 85 5.93 -1.17 5.27
N MET A 86 5.13 -0.16 4.91
CA MET A 86 5.24 0.47 3.59
C MET A 86 6.38 1.49 3.53
N ASN A 87 6.39 2.49 4.43
CA ASN A 87 7.36 3.57 4.42
C ASN A 87 7.59 4.13 5.83
N SER A 88 8.86 4.39 6.18
CA SER A 88 9.29 4.97 7.48
C SER A 88 9.86 6.38 7.38
N ALA A 89 9.80 7.03 6.21
CA ALA A 89 10.46 8.32 5.96
C ALA A 89 10.06 9.47 6.91
N ILE A 90 8.83 9.46 7.46
CA ILE A 90 8.29 10.52 8.33
C ILE A 90 8.10 10.00 9.78
N GLY A 91 8.73 8.87 10.13
CA GLY A 91 8.72 8.31 11.47
C GLY A 91 8.20 6.87 11.55
N PRO A 92 7.89 6.37 12.77
CA PRO A 92 7.58 4.96 12.98
C PRO A 92 6.31 4.53 12.25
N TYR A 93 6.30 3.27 11.82
CA TYR A 93 5.21 2.61 11.12
C TYR A 93 3.86 2.74 11.87
N LYS A 94 2.93 3.53 11.31
CA LYS A 94 1.57 3.70 11.84
C LYS A 94 0.55 2.83 11.13
N GLY A 95 -0.10 1.96 11.87
CA GLY A 95 -1.40 1.45 11.46
C GLY A 95 -1.90 0.20 12.20
N GLY A 96 -3.22 0.04 12.14
CA GLY A 96 -3.98 -0.84 13.01
C GLY A 96 -3.99 -2.29 12.56
N LEU A 97 -4.17 -3.18 13.53
CA LEU A 97 -4.50 -4.57 13.28
C LEU A 97 -5.98 -4.67 12.88
N ARG A 98 -6.28 -5.66 12.06
CA ARG A 98 -7.64 -6.12 11.84
C ARG A 98 -7.68 -7.59 12.28
N PHE A 99 -8.86 -8.21 12.36
CA PHE A 99 -9.06 -9.68 12.38
C PHE A 99 -10.21 -10.03 11.43
N HIS A 100 -9.96 -10.77 10.34
CA HIS A 100 -10.97 -11.14 9.35
C HIS A 100 -10.50 -12.33 8.48
N PRO A 101 -11.34 -13.36 8.26
CA PRO A 101 -10.94 -14.61 7.60
C PRO A 101 -10.60 -14.48 6.11
N THR A 102 -11.01 -13.40 5.45
CA THR A 102 -10.73 -13.18 4.01
C THR A 102 -9.38 -12.52 3.74
N VAL A 103 -8.60 -12.23 4.78
CA VAL A 103 -7.34 -11.52 4.61
C VAL A 103 -6.23 -12.47 4.24
N ASN A 104 -5.63 -12.14 3.11
CA ASN A 104 -4.46 -12.75 2.53
C ASN A 104 -3.44 -11.64 2.28
N LEU A 105 -2.19 -12.01 1.99
CA LEU A 105 -1.13 -11.04 1.64
C LEU A 105 -1.60 -10.03 0.58
N TRP A 106 -2.28 -10.51 -0.47
CA TRP A 106 -2.82 -9.69 -1.55
C TRP A 106 -4.04 -8.84 -1.15
N ASN A 107 -4.83 -9.31 -0.19
CA ASN A 107 -6.01 -8.59 0.34
C ASN A 107 -5.64 -7.64 1.49
N CYS A 108 -4.38 -7.57 1.92
CA CYS A 108 -3.95 -6.65 2.97
C CYS A 108 -4.05 -5.19 2.54
N ASN A 109 -3.67 -4.93 1.28
CA ASN A 109 -3.61 -3.58 0.73
C ASN A 109 -5.01 -3.00 0.42
N LYS A 110 -6.06 -3.83 0.52
CA LYS A 110 -7.45 -3.60 0.09
C LYS A 110 -8.18 -2.41 0.72
N LYS A 111 -7.57 -1.65 1.64
CA LYS A 111 -8.26 -0.52 2.28
C LYS A 111 -7.35 0.65 2.64
N LEU A 112 -6.46 1.04 1.71
CA LEU A 112 -6.00 2.44 1.63
C LEU A 112 -7.16 3.42 1.29
N ASP A 113 -8.27 2.86 0.82
CA ASP A 113 -9.42 3.44 0.13
C ASP A 113 -10.25 4.54 0.82
N LYS A 114 -9.92 5.02 2.03
CA LYS A 114 -10.76 6.06 2.68
C LYS A 114 -10.05 7.15 3.48
N LYS A 115 -8.72 7.16 3.51
CA LYS A 115 -7.98 8.20 4.24
C LYS A 115 -6.98 8.99 3.39
N LEU A 116 -6.79 8.61 2.13
CA LEU A 116 -5.94 9.37 1.20
C LEU A 116 -6.62 10.65 0.70
N SER A 117 -7.96 10.74 0.75
CA SER A 117 -8.70 11.96 0.36
C SER A 117 -8.60 13.13 1.35
N HIS A 118 -8.00 12.92 2.52
CA HIS A 118 -7.73 13.96 3.53
C HIS A 118 -6.23 14.26 3.68
N ILE A 119 -5.43 14.08 2.62
CA ILE A 119 -4.02 14.49 2.62
C ILE A 119 -3.96 16.00 2.33
N SER A 120 -4.34 16.80 3.32
CA SER A 120 -3.84 18.18 3.51
C SER A 120 -2.91 18.27 4.72
N ASP A 121 -2.84 17.23 5.56
CA ASP A 121 -2.17 17.32 6.85
C ASP A 121 -0.98 16.36 6.88
N ASN A 122 0.21 16.84 6.46
CA ASN A 122 1.57 16.48 6.93
C ASN A 122 1.94 15.02 7.28
N HIS A 123 1.18 14.02 6.88
CA HIS A 123 1.36 12.64 7.28
C HIS A 123 1.04 11.75 6.08
N LEU A 124 2.01 11.63 5.17
CA LEU A 124 2.16 10.46 4.32
C LEU A 124 2.59 9.23 5.16
N SER A 125 2.01 9.07 6.35
CA SER A 125 2.09 7.84 7.13
C SER A 125 1.17 6.84 6.45
N ILE A 126 1.73 6.21 5.42
CA ILE A 126 1.08 5.21 4.59
C ILE A 126 0.49 4.14 5.51
N LEU A 127 -0.83 3.96 5.37
CA LEU A 127 -1.67 3.15 6.22
C LEU A 127 -1.18 1.70 6.26
N ILE A 128 -0.50 1.33 7.34
CA ILE A 128 -0.22 -0.06 7.65
C ILE A 128 -1.51 -0.70 8.13
N ARG A 129 -2.11 -1.56 7.31
CA ARG A 129 -3.18 -2.42 7.79
C ARG A 129 -2.92 -3.82 7.30
N CYS A 130 -2.37 -4.64 8.19
CA CYS A 130 -2.68 -6.05 8.10
C CYS A 130 -2.52 -6.84 9.41
N LEU A 131 -3.04 -8.06 9.34
CA LEU A 131 -4.01 -8.70 10.21
C LEU A 131 -3.48 -10.06 10.67
N ILE A 132 -3.81 -10.43 11.89
CA ILE A 132 -3.72 -11.80 12.43
C ILE A 132 -5.09 -12.43 12.15
N VAL A 133 -5.15 -13.60 11.51
CA VAL A 133 -6.39 -14.41 11.48
C VAL A 133 -6.62 -14.98 12.87
#